data_AF-A0A4R3IBH3-F1
#
_entry.id   AF-A0A4R3IBH3-F1
#
_cell.length_a   1.000
_cell.length_b   1.000
_cell.length_c   1.000
_cell.angle_alpha   90.00
_cell.angle_beta   90.00
_cell.angle_gamma   90.00
#
_symmetry.space_group_name_H-M   'P 1'
#
loop_
_entity.id
_entity.type
_entity.pdbx_description
1 polymer ?
#
loop_
_entity_poly.entity_id
_entity_poly.type
_entity_poly.pdbx_seq_one_letter_code
_entity_poly.pdbx_strand_id
1 'polypeptide(L)'
;MTALTAQPFESGFDNFIEEEATLIHSLNTARIRQMMAYSKRFLDEAIPLKRGSHKDVKSYIVYYQHLLAFFDDGSQSGLQDPQQFVAFSGSKEKPESLVFKNDQGFHVELIINPRGKRGCIDHAHIDDIQVETTGAEMQRVSIAANDATGHHHWFSMVRGDSHITMNTEGKPEIHCIHKAKDFRAKDGSDYHID
;
A
#
# COMPACT_ATOMS: atom_id res chain seq x y z
N MET A 1 30.76 46.66 -36.05
CA MET A 1 30.23 46.41 -34.70
C MET A 1 29.63 45.02 -34.71
N THR A 2 30.39 44.02 -34.27
CA THR A 2 29.96 42.62 -34.27
C THR A 2 29.54 42.29 -32.85
N ALA A 3 28.23 42.08 -32.63
CA ALA A 3 27.70 41.71 -31.32
C ALA A 3 28.21 40.31 -30.96
N LEU A 4 28.87 40.19 -29.79
CA LEU A 4 29.11 38.91 -29.15
C LEU A 4 27.75 38.33 -28.74
N THR A 5 27.29 37.32 -29.46
CA THR A 5 26.26 36.40 -28.98
C THR A 5 26.85 35.57 -27.83
N ALA A 6 26.40 35.84 -26.60
CA ALA A 6 26.60 34.91 -25.50
C ALA A 6 25.89 33.60 -25.86
N GLN A 7 26.64 32.51 -26.09
CA GLN A 7 26.05 31.18 -26.11
C GLN A 7 25.57 30.85 -24.68
N PRO A 8 24.34 30.37 -24.50
CA PRO A 8 23.75 30.22 -23.18
C PRO A 8 24.43 29.06 -22.45
N PHE A 9 25.19 29.41 -21.42
CA PHE A 9 25.74 28.50 -20.41
C PHE A 9 24.63 27.72 -19.67
N GLU A 10 23.36 28.13 -19.81
CA GLU A 10 22.17 27.52 -19.20
C GLU A 10 21.84 26.13 -19.77
N SER A 11 22.04 25.91 -21.08
CA SER A 11 21.63 24.65 -21.75
C SER A 11 22.30 23.39 -21.23
N GLY A 12 23.56 23.48 -20.78
CA GLY A 12 24.29 22.34 -20.23
C GLY A 12 23.84 21.97 -18.81
N PHE A 13 23.44 22.97 -18.03
CA PHE A 13 22.94 22.76 -16.67
C PHE A 13 21.50 22.24 -16.66
N ASP A 14 20.66 22.72 -17.58
CA ASP A 14 19.30 22.22 -17.78
C ASP A 14 19.30 20.73 -18.18
N ASN A 15 20.14 20.36 -19.16
CA ASN A 15 20.30 18.95 -19.57
C ASN A 15 20.78 18.06 -18.41
N PHE A 16 21.76 18.54 -17.62
CA PHE A 16 22.23 17.81 -16.45
C PHE A 16 21.12 17.60 -15.40
N ILE A 17 20.31 18.63 -15.13
CA ILE A 17 19.17 18.51 -14.22
C ILE A 17 18.13 17.51 -14.74
N GLU A 18 17.83 17.53 -16.04
CA GLU A 18 16.90 16.58 -16.65
C GLU A 18 17.39 15.13 -16.56
N GLU A 19 18.69 14.90 -16.79
CA GLU A 19 19.33 13.59 -16.64
C GLU A 19 19.26 13.10 -15.19
N GLU A 20 19.66 13.92 -14.22
CA GLU A 20 19.62 13.59 -12.80
C GLU A 20 18.19 13.34 -12.30
N ALA A 21 17.23 14.18 -12.69
CA ALA A 21 15.83 14.01 -12.33
C ALA A 21 15.27 12.69 -12.88
N THR A 22 15.64 12.32 -14.12
CA THR A 22 15.26 11.06 -14.75
C THR A 22 15.86 9.86 -14.02
N LEU A 23 17.14 9.94 -13.64
CA LEU A 23 17.82 8.89 -12.86
C LEU A 23 17.16 8.69 -11.49
N ILE A 24 16.94 9.78 -10.74
CA ILE A 24 16.26 9.75 -9.43
C ILE A 24 14.86 9.14 -9.56
N HIS A 25 14.10 9.53 -10.59
CA HIS A 25 12.77 8.97 -10.85
C HIS A 25 12.81 7.46 -11.12
N SER A 26 13.77 7.01 -11.94
CA SER A 26 13.97 5.58 -12.24
C SER A 26 14.33 4.77 -10.99
N LEU A 27 15.25 5.27 -10.16
CA LEU A 27 15.65 4.63 -8.91
C LEU A 27 14.47 4.51 -7.93
N ASN A 28 13.69 5.58 -7.78
CA ASN A 28 12.49 5.56 -6.94
C ASN A 28 11.45 4.56 -7.45
N THR A 29 11.24 4.50 -8.77
CA THR A 29 10.33 3.53 -9.41
C THR A 29 10.77 2.09 -9.18
N ALA A 30 12.07 1.81 -9.32
CA ALA A 30 12.63 0.49 -9.06
C ALA A 30 12.45 0.07 -7.59
N ARG A 31 12.72 0.99 -6.64
CA ARG A 31 12.49 0.77 -5.21
C ARG A 31 11.03 0.44 -4.92
N ILE A 32 10.09 1.22 -5.47
CA ILE A 32 8.65 1.00 -5.29
C ILE A 32 8.24 -0.39 -5.79
N ARG A 33 8.71 -0.80 -6.98
CA ARG A 33 8.42 -2.13 -7.53
C ARG A 33 8.95 -3.25 -6.63
N GLN A 34 10.14 -3.08 -6.06
CA GLN A 34 10.71 -4.05 -5.11
C GLN A 34 9.88 -4.15 -3.83
N MET A 35 9.47 -3.01 -3.26
CA MET A 35 8.62 -2.98 -2.06
C MET A 35 7.24 -3.59 -2.34
N MET A 36 6.65 -3.30 -3.50
CA MET A 36 5.38 -3.90 -3.91
C MET A 36 5.50 -5.42 -4.07
N ALA A 37 6.55 -5.92 -4.74
CA ALA A 37 6.78 -7.35 -4.91
C ALA A 37 6.94 -8.07 -3.56
N TYR A 38 7.68 -7.49 -2.63
CA TYR A 38 7.81 -8.00 -1.27
C TYR A 38 6.45 -8.03 -0.55
N SER A 39 5.69 -6.94 -0.63
CA SER A 39 4.39 -6.80 0.04
C SER A 39 3.34 -7.76 -0.52
N LYS A 40 3.35 -8.03 -1.83
CA LYS A 40 2.46 -9.05 -2.43
C LYS A 40 2.86 -10.47 -2.03
N ARG A 41 4.15 -10.75 -1.82
CA ARG A 41 4.58 -12.03 -1.24
C ARG A 41 4.06 -12.20 0.18
N PHE A 42 4.08 -11.14 0.98
CA PHE A 42 3.44 -11.13 2.29
C PHE A 42 1.94 -11.44 2.21
N LEU A 43 1.20 -10.91 1.22
CA LEU A 43 -0.20 -11.30 1.01
C LEU A 43 -0.36 -12.78 0.69
N ASP A 44 0.50 -13.36 -0.14
CA ASP A 44 0.46 -14.81 -0.42
C ASP A 44 0.71 -15.66 0.83
N GLU A 45 1.50 -15.16 1.79
CA GLU A 45 1.77 -15.83 3.06
C GLU A 45 0.62 -15.65 4.07
N ALA A 46 0.08 -14.44 4.20
CA ALA A 46 -0.91 -14.10 5.23
C ALA A 46 -2.36 -14.37 4.80
N ILE A 47 -2.68 -14.16 3.52
CA ILE A 47 -4.03 -14.17 2.95
C ILE A 47 -4.00 -14.95 1.61
N PRO A 48 -3.59 -16.23 1.60
CA PRO A 48 -3.32 -16.95 0.37
C PRO A 48 -4.55 -17.05 -0.55
N LEU A 49 -4.33 -16.91 -1.85
CA LEU A 49 -5.32 -17.30 -2.86
C LEU A 49 -5.39 -18.83 -2.96
N LYS A 50 -6.58 -19.37 -3.23
CA LYS A 50 -6.74 -20.81 -3.49
C LYS A 50 -5.92 -21.29 -4.68
N ARG A 51 -5.71 -20.42 -5.69
CA ARG A 51 -4.88 -20.65 -6.87
C ARG A 51 -4.19 -19.34 -7.28
N GLY A 52 -2.94 -19.45 -7.72
CA GLY A 52 -2.16 -18.30 -8.17
C GLY A 52 -1.53 -17.52 -7.03
N SER A 53 -1.02 -16.33 -7.35
CA SER A 53 -0.38 -15.40 -6.41
C SER A 53 -0.95 -14.01 -6.60
N HIS A 54 -1.04 -13.24 -5.52
CA HIS A 54 -1.42 -11.82 -5.53
C HIS A 54 -0.56 -10.98 -6.49
N LYS A 55 0.67 -11.41 -6.77
CA LYS A 55 1.58 -10.75 -7.72
C LYS A 55 1.05 -10.75 -9.16
N ASP A 56 0.29 -11.79 -9.54
CA ASP A 56 -0.17 -12.04 -10.91
C ASP A 56 -1.61 -11.54 -11.14
N VAL A 57 -2.26 -11.03 -10.09
CA VAL A 57 -3.64 -10.51 -10.17
C VAL A 57 -3.70 -9.24 -11.03
N LYS A 58 -4.75 -9.12 -11.82
CA LYS A 58 -5.10 -7.96 -12.66
C LYS A 58 -6.21 -7.11 -12.06
N SER A 59 -7.13 -7.72 -11.34
CA SER A 59 -8.19 -7.00 -10.64
C SER A 59 -8.77 -7.85 -9.53
N TYR A 60 -9.37 -7.15 -8.56
CA TYR A 60 -10.16 -7.75 -7.50
C TYR A 60 -11.58 -7.21 -7.59
N ILE A 61 -12.56 -8.08 -7.35
CA ILE A 61 -13.95 -7.67 -7.11
C ILE A 61 -14.48 -8.40 -5.87
N VAL A 62 -15.56 -7.87 -5.33
CA VAL A 62 -16.39 -8.54 -4.33
C VAL A 62 -17.61 -9.12 -5.03
N TYR A 63 -17.76 -10.44 -5.02
CA TYR A 63 -18.94 -11.12 -5.55
C TYR A 63 -19.75 -11.73 -4.41
N TYR A 64 -20.99 -11.26 -4.23
CA TYR A 64 -21.77 -11.45 -3.01
C TYR A 64 -21.00 -11.00 -1.76
N GLN A 65 -20.40 -11.93 -1.03
CA GLN A 65 -19.63 -11.69 0.19
C GLN A 65 -18.21 -12.29 0.11
N HIS A 66 -17.74 -12.60 -1.10
CA HIS A 66 -16.45 -13.24 -1.35
C HIS A 66 -15.56 -12.37 -2.22
N LEU A 67 -14.26 -12.40 -1.96
CA LEU A 67 -13.26 -11.86 -2.86
C LEU A 67 -13.13 -12.77 -4.09
N LEU A 68 -13.07 -12.17 -5.28
CA LEU A 68 -12.59 -12.80 -6.51
C LEU A 68 -11.41 -12.00 -7.06
N ALA A 69 -10.29 -12.69 -7.28
CA ALA A 69 -9.12 -12.20 -7.96
C ALA A 69 -9.10 -12.74 -9.40
N PHE A 70 -8.88 -11.86 -10.38
CA PHE A 70 -8.80 -12.20 -11.80
C PHE A 70 -7.36 -12.11 -12.30
N PHE A 71 -7.00 -13.03 -13.18
CA PHE A 71 -5.66 -13.13 -13.78
C PHE A 71 -5.70 -12.76 -15.27
N ASP A 72 -4.52 -12.60 -15.86
CA ASP A 72 -4.34 -12.16 -17.25
C ASP A 72 -4.91 -13.15 -18.28
N ASP A 73 -4.93 -14.44 -17.95
CA ASP A 73 -5.51 -15.52 -18.77
C ASP A 73 -7.04 -15.63 -18.66
N GLY A 74 -7.68 -14.73 -17.90
CA GLY A 74 -9.11 -14.73 -17.64
C GLY A 74 -9.57 -15.74 -16.58
N SER A 75 -8.64 -16.51 -15.99
CA SER A 75 -8.95 -17.34 -14.84
C SER A 75 -9.23 -16.50 -13.59
N GLN A 76 -9.85 -17.12 -12.60
CA GLN A 76 -10.15 -16.48 -11.32
C GLN A 76 -9.89 -17.40 -10.12
N SER A 77 -9.64 -16.78 -8.97
CA SER A 77 -9.51 -17.44 -7.67
C SER A 77 -10.18 -16.63 -6.57
N GLY A 78 -10.73 -17.33 -5.57
CA GLY A 78 -10.99 -16.74 -4.26
C GLY A 78 -9.80 -16.93 -3.31
N LEU A 79 -9.99 -16.53 -2.06
CA LEU A 79 -9.06 -16.86 -0.97
C LEU A 79 -9.08 -18.36 -0.67
N GLN A 80 -7.96 -18.87 -0.16
CA GLN A 80 -7.85 -20.21 0.39
C GLN A 80 -8.76 -20.37 1.61
N ASP A 81 -8.78 -19.37 2.50
CA ASP A 81 -9.80 -19.21 3.53
C ASP A 81 -10.70 -17.99 3.21
N PRO A 82 -11.94 -18.21 2.75
CA PRO A 82 -12.88 -17.14 2.46
C PRO A 82 -13.28 -16.29 3.68
N GLN A 83 -13.07 -16.76 4.91
CA GLN A 83 -13.43 -16.01 6.12
C GLN A 83 -12.49 -14.84 6.36
N GLN A 84 -11.26 -14.91 5.87
CA GLN A 84 -10.26 -13.85 6.01
C GLN A 84 -10.69 -12.54 5.35
N PHE A 85 -11.54 -12.57 4.32
CA PHE A 85 -12.15 -11.35 3.78
C PHE A 85 -13.27 -10.87 4.71
N VAL A 86 -13.11 -9.66 5.26
CA VAL A 86 -14.02 -9.12 6.29
C VAL A 86 -14.76 -7.85 5.84
N ALA A 87 -14.08 -6.95 5.12
CA ALA A 87 -14.65 -5.66 4.76
C ALA A 87 -14.01 -5.07 3.49
N PHE A 88 -14.60 -4.01 2.96
CA PHE A 88 -14.12 -3.29 1.80
C PHE A 88 -14.64 -1.85 1.80
N SER A 89 -14.07 -1.00 0.94
CA SER A 89 -14.59 0.33 0.61
C SER A 89 -14.82 0.45 -0.91
N GLY A 90 -15.58 1.46 -1.33
CA GLY A 90 -15.99 1.62 -2.72
C GLY A 90 -17.12 0.67 -3.15
N SER A 91 -17.20 0.38 -4.45
CA SER A 91 -18.22 -0.53 -5.00
C SER A 91 -17.72 -1.97 -5.01
N LYS A 92 -18.62 -2.95 -5.11
CA LYS A 92 -18.24 -4.37 -5.16
C LYS A 92 -17.48 -4.71 -6.45
N GLU A 93 -17.84 -4.08 -7.55
CA GLU A 93 -17.22 -4.27 -8.87
C GLU A 93 -15.90 -3.53 -9.01
N LYS A 94 -15.70 -2.48 -8.22
CA LYS A 94 -14.50 -1.62 -8.22
C LYS A 94 -14.18 -1.19 -6.77
N PRO A 95 -13.66 -2.11 -5.96
CA PRO A 95 -13.28 -1.79 -4.59
C PRO A 95 -12.13 -0.79 -4.56
N GLU A 96 -12.21 0.18 -3.67
CA GLU A 96 -11.12 1.15 -3.41
C GLU A 96 -10.17 0.63 -2.33
N SER A 97 -10.69 -0.20 -1.42
CA SER A 97 -9.87 -1.01 -0.53
C SER A 97 -10.54 -2.32 -0.17
N LEU A 98 -9.73 -3.33 0.16
CA LEU A 98 -10.15 -4.63 0.64
C LEU A 98 -9.48 -4.88 1.98
N VAL A 99 -10.25 -5.34 2.96
CA VAL A 99 -9.79 -5.57 4.32
C VAL A 99 -9.88 -7.05 4.62
N PHE A 100 -8.78 -7.55 5.16
CA PHE A 100 -8.62 -8.93 5.57
C PHE A 100 -8.31 -8.99 7.06
N LYS A 101 -8.74 -10.06 7.71
CA LYS A 101 -8.32 -10.42 9.06
C LYS A 101 -7.66 -11.79 8.98
N ASN A 102 -6.38 -11.85 9.32
CA ASN A 102 -5.68 -13.13 9.28
C ASN A 102 -5.95 -13.94 10.55
N ASP A 103 -5.46 -15.19 10.57
CA ASP A 103 -5.71 -16.14 11.65
C ASP A 103 -5.06 -15.71 12.98
N GLN A 104 -4.06 -14.82 12.93
CA GLN A 104 -3.41 -14.24 14.10
C GLN A 104 -4.18 -13.03 14.67
N GLY A 105 -5.23 -12.59 13.99
CA GLY A 105 -6.18 -11.60 14.47
C GLY A 105 -5.91 -10.15 14.02
N PHE A 106 -4.82 -9.87 13.31
CA PHE A 106 -4.54 -8.52 12.81
C PHE A 106 -5.18 -8.27 11.45
N HIS A 107 -5.48 -7.00 11.17
CA HIS A 107 -6.03 -6.61 9.88
C HIS A 107 -4.96 -6.26 8.85
N VAL A 108 -5.27 -6.55 7.58
CA VAL A 108 -4.49 -6.10 6.43
C VAL A 108 -5.43 -5.37 5.49
N GLU A 109 -5.08 -4.15 5.11
CA GLU A 109 -5.78 -3.38 4.09
C GLU A 109 -4.97 -3.38 2.79
N LEU A 110 -5.62 -3.81 1.71
CA LEU A 110 -5.16 -3.65 0.34
C LEU A 110 -5.83 -2.42 -0.28
N ILE A 111 -5.05 -1.37 -0.52
CA ILE A 111 -5.56 -0.12 -1.12
C ILE A 111 -5.40 -0.18 -2.63
N ILE A 112 -6.48 0.05 -3.36
CA ILE A 112 -6.54 -0.01 -4.82
C ILE A 112 -6.85 1.39 -5.35
N ASN A 113 -5.89 1.99 -6.06
CA ASN A 113 -6.05 3.29 -6.67
C ASN A 113 -5.30 3.37 -8.01
N PRO A 114 -5.98 3.19 -9.15
CA PRO A 114 -5.36 3.26 -10.48
C PRO A 114 -4.72 4.61 -10.81
N ARG A 115 -5.15 5.68 -10.12
CA ARG A 115 -4.60 7.05 -10.27
C ARG A 115 -3.55 7.38 -9.20
N GLY A 116 -3.29 6.45 -8.28
CA GLY A 116 -2.28 6.60 -7.24
C GLY A 116 -0.86 6.51 -7.79
N LYS A 117 0.11 7.02 -7.02
CA LYS A 117 1.52 7.06 -7.44
C LYS A 117 2.11 5.66 -7.68
N ARG A 118 1.57 4.64 -7.01
CA ARG A 118 2.04 3.25 -7.09
C ARG A 118 1.04 2.40 -7.87
N GLY A 119 -0.26 2.61 -7.66
CA GLY A 119 -1.30 1.88 -8.37
C GLY A 119 -1.32 2.12 -9.89
N CYS A 120 -0.80 3.25 -10.38
CA CYS A 120 -0.67 3.47 -11.83
C CYS A 120 0.41 2.59 -12.50
N ILE A 121 1.35 2.04 -11.74
CA ILE A 121 2.42 1.15 -12.23
C ILE A 121 2.27 -0.30 -11.76
N ASP A 122 1.23 -0.61 -10.99
CA ASP A 122 0.89 -1.96 -10.55
C ASP A 122 -0.22 -2.56 -11.43
N HIS A 123 -0.10 -3.85 -11.77
CA HIS A 123 -1.05 -4.53 -12.64
C HIS A 123 -2.47 -4.66 -12.06
N ALA A 124 -2.60 -4.77 -10.73
CA ALA A 124 -3.89 -4.83 -10.02
C ALA A 124 -4.30 -3.46 -9.47
N HIS A 125 -3.58 -2.40 -9.83
CA HIS A 125 -3.76 -1.05 -9.32
C HIS A 125 -3.59 -0.92 -7.79
N ILE A 126 -2.82 -1.80 -7.19
CA ILE A 126 -2.52 -1.73 -5.75
C ILE A 126 -1.64 -0.50 -5.52
N ASP A 127 -2.14 0.42 -4.71
CA ASP A 127 -1.40 1.61 -4.31
C ASP A 127 -0.69 1.43 -2.97
N ASP A 128 -1.22 0.61 -2.06
CA ASP A 128 -0.54 0.29 -0.80
C ASP A 128 -1.04 -1.03 -0.20
N ILE A 129 -0.23 -1.62 0.66
CA ILE A 129 -0.60 -2.75 1.53
C ILE A 129 -0.25 -2.33 2.95
N GLN A 130 -1.26 -2.25 3.80
CA GLN A 130 -1.10 -1.75 5.17
C GLN A 130 -1.48 -2.84 6.17
N VAL A 131 -0.65 -3.02 7.18
CA VAL A 131 -0.90 -3.97 8.27
C VAL A 131 -1.28 -3.18 9.51
N GLU A 132 -2.35 -3.59 10.16
CA GLU A 132 -2.75 -3.02 11.43
C GLU A 132 -1.72 -3.36 12.51
N THR A 133 -1.37 -2.36 13.30
CA THR A 133 -0.53 -2.52 14.48
C THR A 133 -1.32 -2.11 15.72
N THR A 134 -1.55 -3.04 16.64
CA THR A 134 -2.25 -2.78 17.90
C THR A 134 -1.26 -2.31 18.97
N GLY A 135 -1.66 -1.33 19.79
CA GLY A 135 -0.80 -0.60 20.72
C GLY A 135 0.00 -1.44 21.74
N ALA A 136 -0.36 -2.72 21.97
CA ALA A 136 0.24 -3.55 23.02
C ALA A 136 1.66 -4.05 22.68
N GLU A 137 1.97 -4.33 21.40
CA GLU A 137 3.36 -4.54 20.96
C GLU A 137 4.13 -3.21 20.79
N MET A 138 3.42 -2.10 20.92
CA MET A 138 3.81 -0.75 20.51
C MET A 138 3.76 0.26 21.66
N GLN A 139 4.23 -0.11 22.86
CA GLN A 139 4.38 0.82 24.00
C GLN A 139 5.40 1.97 23.75
N ARG A 140 5.78 2.20 22.48
CA ARG A 140 7.00 2.83 21.99
C ARG A 140 6.75 3.50 20.63
N VAL A 141 5.62 4.18 20.48
CA VAL A 141 5.28 5.01 19.32
C VAL A 141 5.24 6.46 19.80
N SER A 142 6.14 7.30 19.32
CA SER A 142 6.09 8.74 19.49
C SER A 142 5.04 9.26 18.52
N ILE A 143 3.83 9.47 19.04
CA ILE A 143 2.76 10.14 18.33
C ILE A 143 3.21 11.60 18.15
N ALA A 144 3.41 12.05 16.91
CA ALA A 144 3.54 13.47 16.64
C ALA A 144 2.30 14.16 17.21
N ALA A 145 2.51 15.05 18.19
CA ALA A 145 1.56 15.45 19.23
C ALA A 145 0.30 16.22 18.81
N ASN A 146 -0.30 15.93 17.66
CA ASN A 146 -1.44 16.71 17.17
C ASN A 146 -2.59 15.91 16.52
N ASP A 147 -2.61 14.59 16.62
CA ASP A 147 -3.78 13.81 16.22
C ASP A 147 -3.84 12.54 17.06
N ALA A 148 -4.70 12.52 18.09
CA ALA A 148 -4.66 11.47 19.11
C ALA A 148 -6.04 11.12 19.64
N THR A 149 -6.91 10.56 18.77
CA THR A 149 -8.07 9.75 19.19
C THR A 149 -8.44 8.70 18.13
N GLY A 150 -7.58 7.71 17.90
CA GLY A 150 -7.93 6.51 17.13
C GLY A 150 -6.98 5.37 17.51
N HIS A 151 -7.52 4.24 17.96
CA HIS A 151 -6.76 3.15 18.57
C HIS A 151 -5.98 2.26 17.58
N HIS A 152 -6.19 2.45 16.27
CA HIS A 152 -5.59 1.62 15.23
C HIS A 152 -4.52 2.40 14.45
N HIS A 153 -3.34 1.80 14.39
CA HIS A 153 -2.22 2.31 13.62
C HIS A 153 -1.99 1.40 12.42
N TRP A 154 -1.51 1.98 11.33
CA TRP A 154 -1.28 1.24 10.09
C TRP A 154 0.16 1.37 9.65
N PHE A 155 0.83 0.22 9.54
CA PHE A 155 2.17 0.14 8.96
C PHE A 155 2.03 -0.07 7.45
N SER A 156 2.43 0.93 6.67
CA SER A 156 2.49 0.82 5.20
C SER A 156 3.72 0.02 4.77
N MET A 157 3.50 -1.03 3.99
CA MET A 157 4.58 -1.85 3.44
C MET A 157 5.21 -1.26 2.17
N VAL A 158 4.55 -0.30 1.48
CA VAL A 158 5.02 0.21 0.18
C VAL A 158 5.42 1.68 0.19
N ARG A 159 4.69 2.55 0.89
CA ARG A 159 4.90 4.01 0.84
C ARG A 159 6.23 4.47 1.46
N GLY A 160 6.77 3.69 2.39
CA GLY A 160 8.07 3.95 3.04
C GLY A 160 8.04 5.07 4.08
N ASP A 161 6.88 5.58 4.47
CA ASP A 161 6.71 6.51 5.58
C ASP A 161 6.55 5.78 6.92
N SER A 162 6.20 4.48 6.91
CA SER A 162 6.28 3.63 8.08
C SER A 162 7.68 3.05 8.24
N HIS A 163 8.30 3.28 9.39
CA HIS A 163 9.72 2.95 9.62
C HIS A 163 10.01 2.73 11.10
N ILE A 164 11.10 2.02 11.41
CA ILE A 164 11.54 1.79 12.78
C ILE A 164 12.76 2.68 13.06
N THR A 165 12.68 3.50 14.10
CA THR A 165 13.78 4.30 14.63
C THR A 165 14.22 3.78 15.99
N MET A 166 15.25 4.38 16.58
CA MET A 166 15.66 4.13 17.96
C MET A 166 15.40 5.40 18.77
N ASN A 167 14.73 5.27 19.91
CA ASN A 167 14.51 6.39 20.81
C ASN A 167 15.79 6.74 21.59
N THR A 168 15.73 7.79 22.42
CA THR A 168 16.85 8.26 23.26
C THR A 168 17.33 7.24 24.29
N GLU A 169 16.54 6.22 24.60
CA GLU A 169 16.88 5.10 25.48
C GLU A 169 17.50 3.90 24.72
N GLY A 170 17.78 4.04 23.42
CA GLY A 170 18.41 2.98 22.61
C GLY A 170 17.46 1.83 22.29
N LYS A 171 16.18 2.14 22.07
CA LYS A 171 15.10 1.18 22.16
C LYS A 171 14.26 1.38 20.86
N PRO A 172 13.86 0.35 20.08
CA PRO A 172 13.16 0.53 18.79
C PRO A 172 11.76 1.16 18.89
N GLU A 173 11.43 2.07 17.99
CA GLU A 173 10.17 2.81 17.93
C GLU A 173 9.60 2.79 16.51
N ILE A 174 8.35 2.38 16.36
CA ILE A 174 7.72 2.21 15.04
C ILE A 174 6.91 3.47 14.72
N HIS A 175 7.24 4.11 13.62
CA HIS A 175 6.47 5.19 13.04
C HIS A 175 5.44 4.59 12.09
N CYS A 176 4.17 4.90 12.33
CA CYS A 176 3.03 4.39 11.56
C CYS A 176 2.15 5.54 11.08
N ILE A 177 1.23 5.20 10.18
CA ILE A 177 0.21 6.10 9.68
C ILE A 177 -0.93 6.11 10.68
N HIS A 178 -1.32 7.29 11.13
CA HIS A 178 -2.53 7.48 11.89
C HIS A 178 -3.61 8.08 10.98
N LYS A 179 -4.62 7.28 10.68
CA LYS A 179 -5.77 7.71 9.89
C LYS A 179 -6.98 6.91 10.31
N ALA A 180 -8.05 7.59 10.69
CA ALA A 180 -9.35 6.94 10.84
C ALA A 180 -9.79 6.38 9.48
N LYS A 181 -10.23 5.12 9.47
CA LYS A 181 -10.69 4.45 8.26
C LYS A 181 -12.04 3.82 8.54
N ASP A 182 -12.96 4.04 7.62
CA ASP A 182 -14.30 3.48 7.65
C ASP A 182 -14.41 2.40 6.58
N PHE A 183 -14.98 1.26 6.95
CA PHE A 183 -15.14 0.12 6.07
C PHE A 183 -16.56 -0.40 6.11
N ARG A 184 -16.99 -1.02 5.01
CA ARG A 184 -18.24 -1.76 4.94
C ARG A 184 -17.94 -3.24 5.01
N ALA A 185 -18.57 -3.95 5.94
CA ALA A 185 -18.48 -5.39 6.08
C ALA A 185 -18.96 -6.08 4.79
N LYS A 186 -18.53 -7.33 4.58
CA LYS A 186 -18.92 -8.10 3.39
C LYS A 186 -20.44 -8.32 3.24
N ASP A 187 -21.18 -8.30 4.34
CA ASP A 187 -22.66 -8.39 4.36
C ASP A 187 -23.37 -7.05 4.10
N GLY A 188 -22.62 -5.94 4.13
CA GLY A 188 -23.11 -4.59 3.88
C GLY A 188 -23.28 -3.72 5.12
N SER A 189 -23.09 -4.23 6.34
CA SER A 189 -23.09 -3.40 7.55
C SER A 189 -21.83 -2.55 7.66
N ASP A 190 -21.79 -1.63 8.62
CA ASP A 190 -20.55 -0.97 9.00
C ASP A 190 -19.60 -2.00 9.62
N TYR A 191 -18.30 -1.88 9.30
CA TYR A 191 -17.25 -2.69 9.88
C TYR A 191 -16.33 -1.83 10.73
N HIS A 192 -16.29 -2.14 12.02
CA HIS A 192 -15.35 -1.54 12.95
C HIS A 192 -14.21 -2.52 13.18
N ILE A 193 -12.99 -1.99 13.23
CA ILE A 193 -11.83 -2.74 13.66
C ILE A 193 -11.87 -2.73 15.20
N ASP A 194 -11.79 -3.92 15.80
CA ASP A 194 -11.82 -4.13 17.26
C ASP A 194 -10.45 -3.92 17.91
#